data_AF-A0A920W511-F1
#
_entry.id   AF-A0A920W511-F1
#
_cell.length_a   1.000
_cell.length_b   1.000
_cell.length_c   1.000
_cell.angle_alpha   90.00
_cell.angle_beta   90.00
_cell.angle_gamma   90.00
#
_symmetry.space_group_name_H-M   'P 1'
#
loop_
_entity.id
_entity.type
_entity.pdbx_description
1 polymer ?
#
loop_
_entity_poly.entity_id
_entity_poly.type
_entity_poly.pdbx_seq_one_letter_code
_entity_poly.pdbx_strand_id
1 'polypeptide(L)'
;MSLRYGVRVPVLDADNNERGVLRMPALSVPVATYTGWNLRNPSIGVFPGALLGLAGGYLEFPKTERDRVASGDPRRSIEERYADFNTYLEKTMRATDTLILTGYLLEEHRAGIKAVSESHRPLFAH
;
A
#
# COMPACT_ATOMS: atom_id res chain seq x y z
N MET A 1 32.86 25.19 -10.33
CA MET A 1 31.75 24.33 -10.78
C MET A 1 30.61 24.49 -9.78
N SER A 2 29.49 25.11 -10.16
CA SER A 2 28.35 25.29 -9.24
C SER A 2 27.64 23.93 -9.07
N LEU A 3 27.58 23.41 -7.84
CA LEU A 3 26.80 22.22 -7.52
C LEU A 3 25.31 22.60 -7.63
N ARG A 4 24.65 22.13 -8.68
CA ARG A 4 23.19 22.28 -8.82
C ARG A 4 22.51 21.44 -7.74
N TYR A 5 21.57 22.06 -7.01
CA TYR A 5 20.70 21.34 -6.09
C TYR A 5 19.80 20.38 -6.89
N GLY A 6 19.94 19.07 -6.64
CA GLY A 6 19.08 18.05 -7.22
C GLY A 6 17.95 17.71 -6.27
N VAL A 7 16.70 17.93 -6.70
CA VAL A 7 15.52 17.45 -5.97
C VAL A 7 15.51 15.93 -6.06
N ARG A 8 15.47 15.25 -4.90
CA ARG A 8 15.34 13.79 -4.82
C ARG A 8 13.93 13.42 -4.42
N VAL A 9 13.48 12.27 -4.92
CA VAL A 9 12.21 11.64 -4.52
C VAL A 9 12.50 10.29 -3.87
N PRO A 10 11.60 9.77 -3.03
CA PRO A 10 11.73 8.43 -2.47
C PRO A 10 11.92 7.38 -3.57
N VAL A 11 12.78 6.39 -3.30
CA VAL A 11 12.91 5.22 -4.18
C VAL A 11 11.72 4.29 -3.94
N LEU A 12 11.15 3.75 -5.01
CA LEU A 12 9.99 2.84 -4.93
C LEU A 12 10.44 1.36 -4.90
N ASP A 13 9.62 0.48 -4.34
CA ASP A 13 9.75 -0.96 -4.54
C ASP A 13 8.99 -1.45 -5.78
N ALA A 14 8.98 -2.77 -6.02
CA ALA A 14 8.33 -3.38 -7.17
C ALA A 14 6.79 -3.16 -7.19
N ASP A 15 6.22 -2.77 -6.06
CA ASP A 15 4.79 -2.50 -5.91
C ASP A 15 4.49 -1.01 -5.95
N ASN A 16 5.46 -0.19 -6.37
CA ASN A 16 5.39 1.27 -6.38
C ASN A 16 5.16 1.89 -5.00
N ASN A 17 5.44 1.17 -3.91
CA ASN A 17 5.41 1.71 -2.55
C ASN A 17 6.76 2.35 -2.21
N GLU A 18 6.73 3.49 -1.50
CA GLU A 18 7.94 4.20 -1.10
C GLU A 18 8.83 3.36 -0.16
N ARG A 19 10.15 3.42 -0.38
CA ARG A 19 11.17 2.80 0.48
C ARG A 19 11.86 3.87 1.32
N GLY A 20 12.36 3.46 2.48
CA GLY A 20 13.21 4.30 3.35
C GLY A 20 12.47 4.97 4.51
N VAL A 21 11.16 4.79 4.61
CA VAL A 21 10.36 5.13 5.81
C VAL A 21 10.13 3.88 6.67
N LEU A 22 9.68 4.09 7.91
CA LEU A 22 9.19 3.00 8.75
C LEU A 22 8.11 2.21 7.99
N ARG A 23 8.35 0.91 7.75
CA ARG A 23 7.39 0.07 7.03
C ARG A 23 6.27 -0.38 7.95
N MET A 24 5.18 0.37 7.92
CA MET A 24 3.91 -0.01 8.55
C MET A 24 3.44 -1.38 8.03
N PRO A 25 2.60 -2.13 8.78
CA PRO A 25 2.17 -3.47 8.37
C PRO A 25 1.52 -3.51 6.99
N ALA A 26 0.73 -2.49 6.62
CA ALA A 26 0.13 -2.35 5.29
C ALA A 26 1.15 -2.20 4.13
N LEU A 27 2.36 -1.69 4.40
CA LEU A 27 3.44 -1.58 3.41
C LEU A 27 4.38 -2.80 3.41
N SER A 28 4.42 -3.53 4.53
CA SER A 28 5.17 -4.78 4.64
C SER A 28 4.43 -5.95 4.03
N VAL A 29 3.09 -5.91 4.07
CA VAL A 29 2.18 -6.94 3.55
C VAL A 29 1.09 -6.24 2.71
N PRO A 30 1.44 -5.71 1.52
CA PRO A 30 0.55 -4.85 0.78
C PRO A 30 -0.55 -5.61 0.05
N VAL A 31 -1.72 -4.98 -0.04
CA VAL A 31 -2.84 -5.32 -0.95
C VAL A 31 -3.08 -4.24 -2.01
N ALA A 32 -2.31 -3.16 -1.94
CA ALA A 32 -2.40 -2.00 -2.80
C ALA A 32 -1.06 -1.25 -2.83
N THR A 33 -0.94 -0.31 -3.76
CA THR A 33 0.04 0.77 -3.68
C THR A 33 -0.57 1.92 -2.86
N TYR A 34 0.17 2.40 -1.86
CA TYR A 34 -0.18 3.53 -1.01
C TYR A 34 0.73 4.70 -1.34
N THR A 35 0.15 5.82 -1.78
CA THR A 35 0.89 7.04 -2.10
C THR A 35 0.56 8.16 -1.12
N GLY A 36 1.55 8.98 -0.78
CA GLY A 36 1.34 10.20 0.04
C GLY A 36 0.59 11.32 -0.69
N TRP A 37 0.17 11.09 -1.93
CA TRP A 37 -0.52 12.03 -2.80
C TRP A 37 -1.65 11.35 -3.56
N ASN A 38 -2.65 12.11 -3.97
CA ASN A 38 -3.72 11.67 -4.86
C ASN A 38 -4.07 12.78 -5.84
N LEU A 39 -4.54 12.42 -7.02
CA LEU A 39 -4.97 13.41 -8.03
C LEU A 39 -6.43 13.76 -7.82
N ARG A 40 -6.75 15.03 -8.03
CA ARG A 40 -8.12 15.52 -7.99
C ARG A 40 -8.88 14.97 -9.19
N ASN A 41 -10.08 14.44 -8.96
CA ASN A 41 -10.94 14.01 -10.06
C ASN A 41 -11.38 15.23 -10.89
N PRO A 42 -11.35 15.18 -12.23
CA PRO A 42 -11.80 16.29 -13.07
C PRO A 42 -13.24 16.75 -12.79
N SER A 43 -14.11 15.88 -12.27
CA SER A 43 -15.52 16.20 -11.99
C SER A 43 -15.72 17.16 -10.82
N ILE A 44 -14.75 17.30 -9.92
CA ILE A 44 -14.84 18.18 -8.73
C ILE A 44 -14.09 19.51 -8.93
N GLY A 45 -13.80 19.88 -10.18
CA GLY A 45 -13.18 21.15 -10.59
C GLY A 45 -11.65 21.20 -10.49
N VAL A 46 -11.04 22.30 -10.99
CA VAL A 46 -9.59 22.58 -11.09
C VAL A 46 -8.87 21.89 -12.28
N PHE A 47 -7.72 22.43 -12.67
CA PHE A 47 -6.84 21.95 -13.74
C PHE A 47 -6.47 20.45 -13.58
N PRO A 48 -6.52 19.64 -14.67
CA PRO A 48 -6.12 18.24 -14.64
C PRO A 48 -4.72 18.04 -14.06
N GLY A 49 -4.56 17.07 -13.17
CA GLY A 49 -3.28 16.78 -12.52
C GLY A 49 -3.01 17.59 -11.24
N ALA A 50 -3.94 18.43 -10.80
CA ALA A 50 -3.86 19.03 -9.47
C ALA A 50 -3.98 17.95 -8.38
N LEU A 51 -3.21 18.13 -7.29
CA LEU A 51 -3.30 17.26 -6.12
C LEU A 51 -4.63 17.47 -5.38
N LEU A 52 -5.19 16.38 -4.86
CA LEU A 52 -6.20 16.41 -3.82
C LEU A 52 -5.48 16.56 -2.47
N GLY A 53 -5.56 17.77 -1.89
CA GLY A 53 -4.85 18.09 -0.65
C GLY A 53 -5.22 17.17 0.50
N LEU A 54 -4.21 16.73 1.26
CA LEU A 54 -4.34 15.85 2.44
C LEU A 54 -4.97 14.48 2.17
N ALA A 55 -5.12 14.08 0.91
CA ALA A 55 -5.61 12.77 0.53
C ALA A 55 -4.46 11.93 -0.04
N GLY A 56 -4.14 10.83 0.64
CA GLY A 56 -3.30 9.78 0.08
C GLY A 56 -4.01 9.02 -1.04
N GLY A 57 -3.23 8.32 -1.85
CA GLY A 57 -3.74 7.41 -2.87
C GLY A 57 -3.75 5.97 -2.36
N TYR A 58 -4.73 5.22 -2.84
CA TYR A 58 -4.87 3.79 -2.61
C TYR A 58 -5.22 3.15 -3.95
N LEU A 59 -4.27 2.43 -4.52
CA LEU A 59 -4.41 1.76 -5.81
C LEU A 59 -4.36 0.25 -5.58
N GLU A 60 -5.53 -0.37 -5.49
CA GLU A 60 -5.68 -1.81 -5.26
C GLU A 60 -4.84 -2.63 -6.26
N PHE A 61 -4.27 -3.73 -5.79
CA PHE A 61 -3.70 -4.73 -6.69
C PHE A 61 -4.82 -5.48 -7.42
N PRO A 62 -4.55 -6.00 -8.63
CA PRO A 62 -5.46 -6.93 -9.28
C PRO A 62 -5.77 -8.11 -8.35
N LYS A 63 -7.01 -8.60 -8.34
CA LYS A 63 -7.38 -9.74 -7.49
C LYS A 63 -6.77 -11.03 -7.98
N THR A 64 -6.86 -11.27 -9.29
CA THR A 64 -6.38 -12.50 -9.96
C THR A 64 -5.27 -12.21 -10.97
N GLU A 65 -4.51 -13.24 -11.35
CA GLU A 65 -3.55 -13.13 -12.46
C GLU A 65 -4.26 -12.71 -13.76
N ARG A 66 -5.47 -13.23 -14.01
CA ARG A 66 -6.28 -12.86 -15.17
C ARG A 66 -6.58 -11.36 -15.21
N ASP A 67 -6.97 -10.76 -14.07
CA ASP A 67 -7.25 -9.32 -13.98
C ASP A 67 -5.98 -8.50 -14.16
N ARG A 68 -4.83 -8.97 -13.64
CA ARG A 68 -3.52 -8.35 -13.84
C ARG A 68 -3.16 -8.29 -15.32
N VAL A 69 -3.26 -9.42 -16.02
CA VAL A 69 -2.94 -9.52 -17.46
C VAL A 69 -3.90 -8.67 -18.28
N ALA A 70 -5.20 -8.72 -17.99
CA ALA A 70 -6.21 -7.96 -18.74
C ALA A 70 -6.04 -6.43 -18.60
N SER A 71 -5.64 -5.97 -17.41
CA SER A 71 -5.39 -4.54 -17.15
C SER A 71 -4.00 -4.07 -17.58
N GLY A 72 -3.07 -5.00 -17.84
CA GLY A 72 -1.66 -4.68 -18.07
C GLY A 72 -0.92 -4.18 -16.82
N ASP A 73 -1.43 -4.47 -15.63
CA ASP A 73 -0.81 -4.06 -14.38
C ASP A 73 0.51 -4.82 -14.17
N PRO A 74 1.65 -4.13 -13.98
CA PRO A 74 2.94 -4.79 -13.75
C PRO A 74 3.04 -5.41 -12.34
N ARG A 75 2.17 -5.01 -11.40
CA ARG A 75 2.19 -5.48 -10.00
C ARG A 75 1.52 -6.84 -9.90
N ARG A 76 2.14 -7.78 -9.18
CA ARG A 76 1.53 -9.10 -8.89
C ARG A 76 0.15 -8.94 -8.26
N SER A 77 -0.78 -9.81 -8.65
CA SER A 77 -2.13 -9.87 -8.09
C SER A 77 -2.16 -10.35 -6.63
N ILE A 78 -3.31 -10.25 -5.98
CA ILE A 78 -3.55 -10.79 -4.64
C ILE A 78 -3.37 -12.31 -4.63
N GLU A 79 -4.00 -13.01 -5.59
CA GLU A 79 -3.88 -14.46 -5.81
C GLU A 79 -2.42 -14.90 -6.00
N GLU A 80 -1.63 -14.13 -6.75
CA GLU A 80 -0.21 -14.44 -6.95
C GLU A 80 0.62 -14.24 -5.67
N ARG A 81 0.19 -13.39 -4.72
CA ARG A 81 0.97 -12.99 -3.53
C ARG A 81 0.68 -13.85 -2.30
N TYR A 82 -0.57 -14.23 -2.12
CA TYR A 82 -1.08 -14.84 -0.90
C TYR A 82 -1.93 -16.05 -1.26
N ALA A 83 -1.65 -17.20 -0.65
CA ALA A 83 -2.43 -18.41 -0.87
C ALA A 83 -3.91 -18.22 -0.49
N ASP A 84 -4.17 -17.49 0.59
CA ASP A 84 -5.50 -17.15 1.08
C ASP A 84 -5.48 -15.92 1.99
N PHE A 85 -6.66 -15.52 2.45
CA PHE A 85 -6.83 -14.41 3.40
C PHE A 85 -6.13 -14.68 4.74
N ASN A 86 -6.13 -15.92 5.23
CA ASN A 86 -5.53 -16.23 6.54
C ASN A 86 -4.01 -16.04 6.49
N THR A 87 -3.37 -16.46 5.40
CA THR A 87 -1.94 -16.24 5.12
C THR A 87 -1.61 -14.74 5.10
N TYR A 88 -2.46 -13.93 4.47
CA TYR A 88 -2.32 -12.47 4.50
C TYR A 88 -2.42 -11.90 5.92
N LEU A 89 -3.45 -12.31 6.67
CA LEU A 89 -3.69 -11.83 8.02
C LEU A 89 -2.54 -12.22 8.96
N GLU A 90 -2.07 -13.46 8.91
CA GLU A 90 -0.94 -13.94 9.70
C GLU A 90 0.35 -13.16 9.41
N LYS A 91 0.66 -12.93 8.13
CA LYS A 91 1.82 -12.11 7.72
C LYS A 91 1.67 -10.69 8.27
N THR A 92 0.48 -10.10 8.20
CA THR A 92 0.21 -8.73 8.67
C THR A 92 0.33 -8.63 10.19
N MET A 93 -0.19 -9.61 10.94
CA MET A 93 -0.05 -9.64 12.39
C MET A 93 1.40 -9.85 12.80
N ARG A 94 2.17 -10.70 12.12
CA ARG A 94 3.61 -10.85 12.39
C ARG A 94 4.38 -9.55 12.16
N ALA A 95 4.07 -8.80 11.11
CA ALA A 95 4.68 -7.49 10.87
C ALA A 95 4.29 -6.48 11.97
N THR A 96 3.05 -6.53 12.43
CA THR A 96 2.55 -5.72 13.56
C THR A 96 3.28 -6.05 14.85
N ASP A 97 3.36 -7.34 15.20
CA ASP A 97 4.02 -7.84 16.41
C ASP A 97 5.52 -7.47 16.40
N THR A 98 6.18 -7.49 15.24
CA THR A 98 7.57 -7.02 15.08
C THR A 98 7.71 -5.54 15.41
N LEU A 99 6.77 -4.69 14.98
CA LEU A 99 6.79 -3.26 15.27
C LEU A 99 6.45 -2.95 16.74
N ILE A 100 5.65 -3.80 17.39
CA ILE A 100 5.41 -3.71 18.83
C ILE A 100 6.68 -4.05 19.59
N LEU A 101 7.32 -5.18 19.26
CA LEU A 101 8.57 -5.62 19.89
C LEU A 101 9.71 -4.62 19.73
N THR A 102 9.73 -3.88 18.62
CA THR A 102 10.75 -2.86 18.33
C THR A 102 10.38 -1.46 18.82
N GLY A 103 9.22 -1.31 19.48
CA GLY A 103 8.79 -0.07 20.11
C GLY A 103 8.23 0.99 19.17
N TYR A 104 7.91 0.64 17.92
CA TYR A 104 7.26 1.54 16.96
C TYR A 104 5.74 1.53 17.06
N LEU A 105 5.16 0.46 17.61
CA LEU A 105 3.73 0.36 17.91
C LEU A 105 3.52 -0.02 19.38
N LEU A 106 2.41 0.46 19.95
CA LEU A 106 1.87 -0.04 21.20
C LEU A 106 0.97 -1.27 20.96
N GLU A 107 0.86 -2.13 21.98
CA GLU A 107 0.00 -3.33 21.95
C GLU A 107 -1.46 -2.99 21.61
N GLU A 108 -1.97 -1.84 22.08
CA GLU A 108 -3.33 -1.39 21.81
C GLU A 108 -3.64 -1.19 20.32
N HIS A 109 -2.64 -0.91 19.47
CA HIS A 109 -2.83 -0.75 18.04
C HIS A 109 -3.14 -2.08 17.33
N ARG A 110 -2.79 -3.20 17.95
CA ARG A 110 -2.91 -4.53 17.34
C ARG A 110 -4.35 -4.84 16.91
N ALA A 111 -5.33 -4.50 17.74
CA ALA A 111 -6.74 -4.71 17.44
C ALA A 111 -7.23 -3.86 16.27
N GLY A 112 -6.83 -2.59 16.20
CA GLY A 112 -7.17 -1.70 15.10
C GLY A 112 -6.58 -2.15 13.76
N ILE A 113 -5.31 -2.57 13.78
CA ILE A 113 -4.65 -3.09 12.58
C ILE A 113 -5.31 -4.40 12.11
N LYS A 114 -5.70 -5.29 13.05
CA LYS A 114 -6.48 -6.48 12.71
C LYS A 114 -7.81 -6.10 12.06
N ALA A 115 -8.56 -5.15 12.63
CA ALA A 115 -9.85 -4.72 12.07
C ALA A 115 -9.73 -4.17 10.64
N VAL A 116 -8.70 -3.34 10.38
CA VAL A 116 -8.42 -2.86 9.02
C VAL A 116 -8.06 -4.03 8.10
N SER A 117 -7.23 -4.96 8.56
CA SER A 117 -6.84 -6.15 7.77
C SER A 117 -8.05 -7.02 7.41
N GLU A 118 -9.01 -7.19 8.33
CA GLU A 118 -10.26 -7.92 8.08
C GLU A 118 -11.13 -7.25 7.01
N SER A 119 -11.08 -5.92 6.89
CA SER A 119 -11.81 -5.20 5.83
C SER A 119 -11.33 -5.54 4.42
N HIS A 120 -10.11 -6.09 4.27
CA HIS A 120 -9.57 -6.53 2.99
C HIS A 120 -10.05 -7.92 2.55
N ARG A 121 -10.81 -8.64 3.37
CA ARG A 121 -11.33 -9.98 3.04
C ARG A 121 -11.99 -10.08 1.63
N PRO A 122 -12.76 -9.09 1.14
CA PRO A 122 -13.33 -9.13 -0.21
C PRO A 122 -12.31 -9.11 -1.37
N LEU A 123 -11.05 -8.77 -1.11
CA LEU A 123 -9.96 -8.84 -2.11
C LEU A 123 -9.54 -10.29 -2.39
N PHE A 124 -9.83 -11.20 -1.47
CA PHE A 124 -9.45 -12.61 -1.55
C PHE A 124 -10.60 -13.51 -2.03
N ALA A 125 -11.80 -12.96 -2.22
CA ALA A 125 -12.90 -13.65 -2.86
C ALA A 125 -12.76 -13.51 -4.39
N HIS A 126 -12.28 -14.57 -5.04
CA HIS A 126 -12.12 -14.70 -6.48
C HIS A 126 -12.71 -16.03 -6.96
#